data_AF-A0A925H7I6-F1
#
_entry.id   AF-A0A925H7I6-F1
#
_cell.length_a   1.000
_cell.length_b   1.000
_cell.length_c   1.000
_cell.angle_alpha   90.00
_cell.angle_beta   90.00
_cell.angle_gamma   90.00
#
_symmetry.space_group_name_H-M   'P 1'
#
loop_
_entity.id
_entity.type
_entity.pdbx_description
1 polymer ?
#
loop_
_entity_poly.entity_id
_entity_poly.type
_entity_poly.pdbx_seq_one_letter_code
_entity_poly.pdbx_strand_id
1 'polypeptide(L)'
;MRNKLSKIFVTLAVLSLTVLSLAPGVDAQRRHSPRARGYTKAYVDAVIRRVENRSDEFVRLFDKALDRSGLDGTRREDNLNDQAKRLENTLDDLRREFDRKESYVETRPEVNRTLGIAADINKAMRKRRMGGETERQWALLRAELNTLASVYGLSGIR
;
A
#
# COMPACT_ATOMS: atom_id res chain seq x y z
N MET A 1 77.31 -45.84 -13.87
CA MET A 1 77.41 -45.10 -12.59
C MET A 1 76.01 -44.59 -12.21
N ARG A 2 75.53 -44.89 -10.99
CA ARG A 2 74.55 -44.16 -10.11
C ARG A 2 73.26 -43.59 -10.74
N ASN A 3 72.02 -43.72 -10.26
CA ASN A 3 71.33 -44.17 -9.02
C ASN A 3 69.85 -44.42 -9.43
N LYS A 4 69.17 -45.52 -9.06
CA LYS A 4 68.29 -45.73 -7.89
C LYS A 4 67.24 -44.63 -7.59
N LEU A 5 66.01 -45.13 -7.36
CA LEU A 5 64.85 -44.54 -6.65
C LEU A 5 63.98 -43.58 -7.48
N SER A 6 62.67 -43.46 -7.33
CA SER A 6 61.54 -44.22 -6.79
C SER A 6 60.33 -43.31 -6.99
N LYS A 7 59.21 -43.87 -7.46
CA LYS A 7 57.81 -43.46 -7.34
C LYS A 7 57.53 -42.08 -6.70
N ILE A 8 56.64 -41.31 -7.32
CA ILE A 8 55.47 -40.70 -6.63
C ILE A 8 54.36 -40.48 -7.67
N PHE A 9 53.22 -41.11 -7.42
CA PHE A 9 51.92 -40.74 -7.97
C PHE A 9 51.46 -39.47 -7.25
N VAL A 10 51.20 -38.40 -8.01
CA VAL A 10 50.24 -37.36 -7.59
C VAL A 10 49.29 -37.18 -8.75
N THR A 11 48.07 -37.68 -8.54
CA THR A 11 46.88 -37.32 -9.29
C THR A 11 46.70 -35.80 -9.26
N LEU A 12 46.80 -35.16 -10.42
CA LEU A 12 46.45 -33.75 -10.59
C LEU A 12 45.27 -33.73 -11.56
N ALA A 13 44.12 -33.32 -11.03
CA ALA A 13 42.88 -33.16 -11.77
C ALA A 13 43.10 -32.21 -12.96
N VAL A 14 42.61 -32.63 -14.13
CA VAL A 14 42.71 -31.89 -15.39
C VAL A 14 42.01 -30.54 -15.23
N LEU A 15 42.82 -29.49 -15.28
CA LEU A 15 42.40 -28.09 -15.36
C LEU A 15 42.59 -27.63 -16.80
N SER A 16 41.50 -27.50 -17.56
CA SER A 16 41.39 -26.83 -18.87
C SER A 16 39.89 -26.79 -19.19
N LEU A 17 39.23 -25.70 -19.55
CA LEU A 17 39.66 -24.54 -20.30
C LEU A 17 38.72 -23.37 -19.96
N THR A 18 39.30 -22.20 -19.72
CA THR A 18 38.63 -20.92 -19.51
C THR A 18 37.93 -20.45 -20.80
N VAL A 19 36.69 -19.97 -20.67
CA VAL A 19 36.12 -19.00 -21.63
C VAL A 19 35.81 -17.74 -20.86
N LEU A 20 36.69 -16.76 -21.03
CA LEU A 20 36.54 -15.37 -20.60
C LEU A 20 35.67 -14.66 -21.63
N SER A 21 34.39 -14.47 -21.33
CA SER A 21 33.51 -13.60 -22.11
C SER A 21 33.39 -12.26 -21.38
N LEU A 22 34.26 -11.31 -21.72
CA LEU A 22 34.02 -9.89 -21.47
C LEU A 22 32.94 -9.42 -22.44
N ALA A 23 31.69 -9.40 -21.98
CA ALA A 23 30.67 -8.56 -22.60
C ALA A 23 30.75 -7.18 -21.93
N PRO A 24 30.93 -6.07 -22.68
CA PRO A 24 30.79 -4.74 -22.09
C PRO A 24 29.40 -4.62 -21.48
N GLY A 25 29.35 -4.05 -20.28
CA GLY A 25 28.17 -4.01 -19.41
C GLY A 25 26.89 -3.79 -20.20
N VAL A 26 26.01 -4.78 -20.13
CA VAL A 26 24.61 -4.63 -20.51
C VAL A 26 23.99 -3.70 -19.47
N ASP A 27 24.20 -2.41 -19.66
CA ASP A 27 23.29 -1.43 -19.13
C ASP A 27 21.88 -1.80 -19.60
N ALA A 28 20.96 -1.72 -18.65
CA ALA A 28 19.53 -1.98 -18.81
C ALA A 28 19.06 -3.46 -18.73
N GLN A 29 19.44 -4.17 -17.66
CA GLN A 29 18.38 -4.76 -16.83
C GLN A 29 17.78 -3.67 -15.93
N ARG A 30 17.18 -2.65 -16.58
CA ARG A 30 16.06 -1.93 -15.98
C ARG A 30 15.05 -3.03 -15.74
N ARG A 31 14.97 -3.51 -14.49
CA ARG A 31 13.89 -4.35 -14.01
C ARG A 31 12.63 -3.79 -14.63
N HIS A 32 12.03 -4.55 -15.53
CA HIS A 32 10.79 -4.19 -16.18
C HIS A 32 9.72 -4.31 -15.10
N SER A 33 9.70 -3.33 -14.18
CA SER A 33 8.56 -3.11 -13.29
C SER A 33 7.36 -3.00 -14.22
N PRO A 34 6.35 -3.86 -14.09
CA PRO A 34 5.20 -3.86 -14.98
C PRO A 34 4.67 -2.43 -15.01
N ARG A 35 4.73 -1.82 -16.19
CA ARG A 35 4.40 -0.42 -16.48
C ARG A 35 3.43 0.13 -15.44
N ALA A 36 3.94 0.95 -14.50
CA ALA A 36 3.06 1.78 -13.70
C ALA A 36 2.19 2.52 -14.72
N ARG A 37 0.85 2.34 -14.65
CA ARG A 37 -0.04 3.28 -15.32
C ARG A 37 0.33 4.62 -14.71
N GLY A 38 1.11 5.41 -15.45
CA GLY A 38 1.58 6.70 -14.98
C GLY A 38 0.37 7.61 -14.93
N TYR A 39 -0.20 7.81 -13.76
CA TYR A 39 -1.24 8.80 -13.57
C TYR A 39 -0.59 10.17 -13.45
N THR A 40 -1.29 11.21 -13.89
CA THR A 40 -0.81 12.59 -13.69
C THR A 40 -1.02 12.99 -12.23
N LYS A 41 -0.15 13.86 -11.69
CA LYS A 41 -0.35 14.41 -10.32
C LYS A 41 -1.76 15.03 -10.19
N ALA A 42 -2.22 15.77 -11.19
CA ALA A 42 -3.58 16.34 -11.20
C ALA A 42 -4.70 15.28 -11.10
N TYR A 43 -4.56 14.13 -11.77
CA TYR A 43 -5.54 13.06 -11.63
C TYR A 43 -5.56 12.47 -10.21
N VAL A 44 -4.37 12.21 -9.64
CA VAL A 44 -4.26 11.66 -8.28
C VAL A 44 -4.78 12.66 -7.25
N ASP A 45 -4.52 13.96 -7.46
CA ASP A 45 -5.06 15.05 -6.65
C ASP A 45 -6.60 14.99 -6.58
N ALA A 46 -7.24 14.85 -7.74
CA ALA A 46 -8.69 14.76 -7.84
C ALA A 46 -9.24 13.50 -7.13
N VAL A 47 -8.51 12.38 -7.15
CA VAL A 47 -8.89 11.18 -6.39
C VAL A 47 -8.78 11.44 -4.89
N ILE A 48 -7.66 11.99 -4.41
CA ILE A 48 -7.45 12.29 -2.98
C ILE A 48 -8.57 13.21 -2.46
N ARG A 49 -8.88 14.29 -3.17
CA ARG A 49 -9.97 15.21 -2.78
C ARG A 49 -11.34 14.54 -2.69
N ARG A 50 -11.65 13.62 -3.60
CA ARG A 50 -12.91 12.85 -3.51
C ARG A 50 -12.92 11.90 -2.33
N VAL A 51 -11.78 11.30 -1.98
CA VAL A 51 -11.67 10.45 -0.79
C VAL A 51 -11.87 11.29 0.48
N GLU A 52 -11.21 12.43 0.60
CA GLU A 52 -11.36 13.37 1.74
C GLU A 52 -12.83 13.79 1.93
N ASN A 53 -13.43 14.39 0.89
CA ASN A 53 -14.81 14.89 0.98
C ASN A 53 -15.82 13.78 1.34
N ARG A 54 -15.60 12.55 0.85
CA ARG A 54 -16.47 11.41 1.20
C ARG A 54 -16.18 10.87 2.59
N SER A 55 -14.94 10.97 3.06
CA SER A 55 -14.55 10.58 4.40
C SER A 55 -15.24 11.47 5.42
N ASP A 56 -15.17 12.79 5.25
CA ASP A 56 -15.85 13.76 6.12
C ASP A 56 -17.33 13.42 6.32
N GLU A 57 -18.05 13.22 5.20
CA GLU A 57 -19.47 12.92 5.24
C GLU A 57 -19.76 11.54 5.86
N PHE A 58 -18.94 10.53 5.53
CA PHE A 58 -19.05 9.20 6.14
C PHE A 58 -18.80 9.25 7.64
N VAL A 59 -17.72 9.87 8.11
CA VAL A 59 -17.34 9.94 9.53
C VAL A 59 -18.43 10.63 10.33
N ARG A 60 -18.97 11.75 9.82
CA ARG A 60 -20.09 12.46 10.44
C ARG A 60 -21.36 11.60 10.56
N LEU A 61 -21.62 10.71 9.61
CA LEU A 61 -22.78 9.81 9.63
C LEU A 61 -22.52 8.55 10.45
N PHE A 62 -21.28 8.11 10.50
CA PHE A 62 -20.83 6.95 11.25
C PHE A 62 -20.90 7.23 12.75
N ASP A 63 -20.38 8.37 13.20
CA ASP A 63 -20.49 8.88 14.56
C ASP A 63 -21.96 8.91 15.03
N LYS A 64 -22.84 9.61 14.28
CA LYS A 64 -24.29 9.63 14.54
C LYS A 64 -24.96 8.27 14.54
N ALA A 65 -24.46 7.30 13.76
CA ALA A 65 -25.01 5.96 13.71
C ALA A 65 -24.59 5.14 14.95
N LEU A 66 -23.39 5.39 15.48
CA LEU A 66 -22.91 4.78 16.72
C LEU A 66 -23.71 5.30 17.93
N ASP A 67 -23.89 6.62 18.04
CA ASP A 67 -24.68 7.28 19.09
C ASP A 67 -26.13 6.77 19.16
N ARG A 68 -26.68 6.32 18.02
CA ARG A 68 -28.06 5.82 17.92
C ARG A 68 -28.17 4.31 18.04
N SER A 69 -27.05 3.62 18.21
CA SER A 69 -26.98 2.17 18.30
C SER A 69 -26.86 1.73 19.76
N GLY A 70 -26.98 0.42 20.00
CA GLY A 70 -26.68 -0.15 21.32
C GLY A 70 -25.19 -0.14 21.69
N LEU A 71 -24.33 0.57 20.93
CA LEU A 71 -22.93 0.84 21.28
C LEU A 71 -22.74 2.18 21.98
N ASP A 72 -23.76 3.04 21.99
CA ASP A 72 -23.72 4.35 22.65
C ASP A 72 -23.24 4.22 24.10
N GLY A 73 -22.26 5.04 24.47
CA GLY A 73 -21.62 5.07 25.78
C GLY A 73 -20.71 3.87 26.08
N THR A 74 -20.33 3.07 25.08
CA THR A 74 -19.48 1.90 25.29
C THR A 74 -18.05 2.13 24.82
N ARG A 75 -17.09 1.44 25.45
CA ARG A 75 -15.68 1.38 24.97
C ARG A 75 -15.54 0.95 23.51
N ARG A 76 -16.55 0.24 22.98
CA ARG A 76 -16.53 -0.22 21.60
C ARG A 76 -16.85 0.91 20.64
N GLU A 77 -17.77 1.80 20.98
CA GLU A 77 -18.03 3.03 20.25
C GLU A 77 -16.80 3.93 20.26
N ASP A 78 -16.19 4.18 21.43
CA ASP A 78 -14.97 5.00 21.54
C ASP A 78 -13.88 4.54 20.57
N ASN A 79 -13.62 3.24 20.52
CA ASN A 79 -12.62 2.66 19.61
C ASN A 79 -13.00 2.88 18.13
N LEU A 80 -14.27 2.78 17.78
CA LEU A 80 -14.73 2.99 16.40
C LEU A 80 -14.65 4.47 16.01
N ASN A 81 -15.03 5.38 16.91
CA ASN A 81 -14.88 6.83 16.72
C ASN A 81 -13.41 7.22 16.61
N ASP A 82 -12.53 6.61 17.40
CA ASP A 82 -11.09 6.82 17.29
C ASP A 82 -10.51 6.30 15.96
N GLN A 83 -11.04 5.19 15.42
CA GLN A 83 -10.66 4.71 14.09
C GLN A 83 -11.10 5.68 12.99
N ALA A 84 -12.32 6.22 13.08
CA ALA A 84 -12.82 7.23 12.16
C ALA A 84 -11.97 8.51 12.21
N LYS A 85 -11.63 9.02 13.40
CA LYS A 85 -10.71 10.16 13.57
C LYS A 85 -9.32 9.89 13.00
N ARG A 86 -8.79 8.68 13.22
CA ARG A 86 -7.50 8.28 12.63
C ARG A 86 -7.56 8.24 11.10
N LEU A 87 -8.69 7.83 10.51
CA LEU A 87 -8.87 7.85 9.06
C LEU A 87 -8.72 9.29 8.54
N GLU A 88 -9.48 10.24 9.11
CA GLU A 88 -9.39 11.68 8.76
C GLU A 88 -7.97 12.21 8.87
N ASN A 89 -7.32 12.01 10.02
CA ASN A 89 -5.95 12.47 10.23
C ASN A 89 -4.98 11.91 9.18
N THR A 90 -5.12 10.64 8.79
CA THR A 90 -4.25 10.08 7.74
C THR A 90 -4.54 10.61 6.35
N LEU A 91 -5.78 11.01 6.06
CA LEU A 91 -6.15 11.64 4.81
C LEU A 91 -5.61 13.07 4.74
N ASP A 92 -5.73 13.83 5.84
CA ASP A 92 -5.09 15.14 5.97
C ASP A 92 -3.57 15.05 5.80
N ASP A 93 -2.94 14.04 6.42
CA ASP A 93 -1.51 13.78 6.28
C ASP A 93 -1.14 13.47 4.82
N LEU A 94 -1.93 12.60 4.17
CA LEU A 94 -1.76 12.25 2.77
C LEU A 94 -1.84 13.49 1.88
N ARG A 95 -2.83 14.35 2.08
CA ARG A 95 -3.02 15.61 1.36
C ARG A 95 -1.83 16.54 1.50
N ARG A 96 -1.42 16.80 2.75
CA ARG A 96 -0.30 17.70 3.04
C ARG A 96 1.00 17.19 2.42
N GLU A 97 1.29 15.89 2.54
CA GLU A 97 2.48 15.32 1.91
C GLU A 97 2.36 15.34 0.38
N PHE A 98 1.19 15.04 -0.18
CA PHE A 98 0.97 15.05 -1.62
C PHE A 98 1.21 16.44 -2.24
N ASP A 99 0.77 17.49 -1.54
CA ASP A 99 1.01 18.87 -1.97
C ASP A 99 2.51 19.22 -1.92
N ARG A 100 3.25 18.72 -0.93
CA ARG A 100 4.71 18.95 -0.75
C ARG A 100 5.60 18.18 -1.72
N LYS A 101 5.23 16.96 -2.09
CA LYS A 101 6.07 16.07 -2.91
C LYS A 101 5.97 16.41 -4.39
N GLU A 102 7.06 16.21 -5.13
CA GLU A 102 7.07 16.41 -6.58
C GLU A 102 6.31 15.28 -7.29
N SER A 103 6.50 14.04 -6.83
CA SER A 103 5.83 12.86 -7.37
C SER A 103 4.80 12.31 -6.40
N TYR A 104 3.61 11.98 -6.91
CA TYR A 104 2.56 11.34 -6.10
C TYR A 104 3.01 9.99 -5.55
N VAL A 105 3.92 9.30 -6.22
CA VAL A 105 4.38 7.96 -5.81
C VAL A 105 5.09 8.01 -4.46
N GLU A 106 5.66 9.16 -4.09
CA GLU A 106 6.34 9.37 -2.81
C GLU A 106 5.38 9.30 -1.61
N THR A 107 4.07 9.56 -1.80
CA THR A 107 3.07 9.47 -0.72
C THR A 107 2.45 8.09 -0.56
N ARG A 108 3.04 7.07 -1.18
CA ARG A 108 2.61 5.68 -1.05
C ARG A 108 2.55 5.18 0.41
N PRO A 109 3.47 5.57 1.33
CA PRO A 109 3.36 5.21 2.73
C PRO A 109 2.07 5.71 3.39
N GLU A 110 1.66 6.94 3.10
CA GLU A 110 0.45 7.58 3.63
C GLU A 110 -0.79 6.82 3.14
N VAL A 111 -0.88 6.54 1.84
CA VAL A 111 -1.98 5.75 1.26
C VAL A 111 -2.08 4.38 1.90
N ASN A 112 -0.94 3.71 2.13
CA ASN A 112 -0.94 2.39 2.76
C ASN A 112 -1.47 2.44 4.22
N ARG A 113 -1.15 3.50 4.98
CA ARG A 113 -1.70 3.71 6.33
C ARG A 113 -3.21 3.95 6.28
N THR A 114 -3.68 4.83 5.40
CA THR A 114 -5.11 5.11 5.20
C THR A 114 -5.90 3.85 4.88
N LEU A 115 -5.43 3.03 3.93
CA LEU A 115 -6.10 1.78 3.54
C LEU A 115 -6.14 0.75 4.68
N GLY A 116 -5.11 0.72 5.53
CA GLY A 116 -5.08 -0.13 6.72
C GLY A 116 -6.20 0.23 7.71
N ILE A 117 -6.33 1.50 8.06
CA ILE A 117 -7.38 2.00 8.96
C ILE A 117 -8.77 1.75 8.36
N ALA A 118 -8.94 2.08 7.07
CA ALA A 118 -10.19 1.88 6.37
C ALA A 118 -10.60 0.40 6.29
N ALA A 119 -9.63 -0.54 6.23
CA ALA A 119 -9.93 -1.97 6.28
C ALA A 119 -10.49 -2.40 7.64
N ASP A 120 -10.07 -1.79 8.75
CA ASP A 120 -10.62 -2.07 10.07
C ASP A 120 -12.04 -1.51 10.24
N ILE A 121 -12.30 -0.31 9.72
CA ILE A 121 -13.64 0.27 9.63
C ILE A 121 -14.54 -0.64 8.77
N ASN A 122 -14.04 -1.16 7.64
CA ASN A 122 -14.81 -2.08 6.80
C ASN A 122 -15.28 -3.32 7.56
N LYS A 123 -14.44 -3.88 8.44
CA LYS A 123 -14.81 -5.02 9.28
C LYS A 123 -15.95 -4.65 10.22
N ALA A 124 -15.99 -3.43 10.74
CA ALA A 124 -17.09 -2.95 11.59
C ALA A 124 -18.39 -2.78 10.77
N MET A 125 -18.31 -2.12 9.61
CA MET A 125 -19.43 -1.91 8.69
C MET A 125 -20.05 -3.22 8.19
N ARG A 126 -19.24 -4.28 7.99
CA ARG A 126 -19.75 -5.59 7.56
C ARG A 126 -20.42 -6.39 8.66
N LYS A 127 -20.08 -6.14 9.93
CA LYS A 127 -20.60 -6.90 11.07
C LYS A 127 -21.90 -6.33 11.63
N ARG A 128 -22.21 -5.08 11.34
CA ARG A 128 -23.28 -4.33 11.99
C ARG A 128 -24.04 -3.52 10.97
N ARG A 129 -25.35 -3.40 11.17
CA ARG A 129 -26.16 -2.45 10.41
C ARG A 129 -25.95 -1.06 11.02
N MET A 130 -25.41 -0.14 10.22
CA MET A 130 -25.18 1.26 10.64
C MET A 130 -26.23 2.22 10.06
N GLY A 131 -27.28 1.66 9.44
CA GLY A 131 -28.32 2.42 8.76
C GLY A 131 -27.99 2.64 7.29
N GLY A 132 -29.04 2.69 6.45
CA GLY A 132 -28.88 2.70 4.99
C GLY A 132 -28.12 3.90 4.44
N GLU A 133 -28.19 5.05 5.10
CA GLU A 133 -27.43 6.25 4.73
C GLU A 133 -25.92 6.05 4.96
N THR A 134 -25.53 5.70 6.18
CA THR A 134 -24.14 5.47 6.56
C THR A 134 -23.50 4.34 5.76
N GLU A 135 -24.23 3.25 5.53
CA GLU A 135 -23.79 2.14 4.69
C GLU A 135 -23.58 2.55 3.23
N ARG A 136 -24.46 3.40 2.68
CA ARG A 136 -24.31 3.94 1.34
C ARG A 136 -23.08 4.84 1.22
N GLN A 137 -22.87 5.76 2.16
CA GLN A 137 -21.69 6.62 2.15
C GLN A 137 -20.39 5.82 2.31
N TRP A 138 -20.40 4.78 3.15
CA TRP A 138 -19.28 3.85 3.25
C TRP A 138 -18.99 3.15 1.93
N ALA A 139 -20.02 2.68 1.21
CA ALA A 139 -19.83 2.02 -0.08
C ALA A 139 -19.19 2.96 -1.11
N LEU A 140 -19.60 4.24 -1.13
CA LEU A 140 -19.02 5.27 -2.00
C LEU A 140 -17.57 5.59 -1.62
N LEU A 141 -17.29 5.82 -0.34
CA LEU A 141 -15.93 6.06 0.15
C LEU A 141 -15.00 4.88 -0.15
N ARG A 142 -15.46 3.65 0.12
CA ARG A 142 -14.69 2.43 -0.18
C ARG A 142 -14.37 2.28 -1.66
N ALA A 143 -15.26 2.71 -2.56
CA ALA A 143 -14.99 2.70 -4.00
C ALA A 143 -13.89 3.70 -4.39
N GLU A 144 -13.89 4.91 -3.84
CA GLU A 144 -12.81 5.88 -4.07
C GLU A 144 -11.48 5.42 -3.46
N LEU A 145 -11.51 4.85 -2.24
CA LEU A 145 -10.33 4.26 -1.60
C LEU A 145 -9.74 3.11 -2.43
N ASN A 146 -10.58 2.29 -3.05
CA ASN A 146 -10.14 1.23 -3.96
C ASN A 146 -9.57 1.79 -5.28
N THR A 147 -10.09 2.92 -5.75
CA THR A 147 -9.51 3.66 -6.87
C THR A 147 -8.12 4.18 -6.51
N LEU A 148 -7.98 4.78 -5.33
CA LEU A 148 -6.69 5.24 -4.79
C LEU A 148 -5.71 4.07 -4.63
N ALA A 149 -6.14 2.94 -4.10
CA ALA A 149 -5.32 1.73 -4.01
C ALA A 149 -4.82 1.28 -5.40
N SER A 150 -5.70 1.30 -6.41
CA SER A 150 -5.33 0.95 -7.79
C SER A 150 -4.28 1.90 -8.38
N VAL A 151 -4.40 3.20 -8.12
CA VAL A 151 -3.41 4.23 -8.55
C VAL A 151 -2.02 3.94 -8.02
N TYR A 152 -1.93 3.48 -6.76
CA TYR A 152 -0.66 3.20 -6.07
C TYR A 152 -0.19 1.74 -6.20
N GLY A 153 -0.91 0.90 -6.96
CA GLY A 153 -0.61 -0.53 -7.07
C GLY A 153 -0.71 -1.28 -5.73
N LEU A 154 -1.63 -0.86 -4.87
CA LEU A 154 -1.88 -1.44 -3.55
C LEU A 154 -3.12 -2.36 -3.59
N SER A 155 -3.23 -3.21 -2.57
CA SER A 155 -4.44 -4.02 -2.38
C SER A 155 -5.59 -3.16 -1.87
N GLY A 156 -6.75 -3.25 -2.52
CA GLY A 156 -7.97 -2.60 -2.07
C GLY A 156 -8.61 -3.27 -0.85
N ILE A 157 -9.62 -2.60 -0.31
CA ILE A 157 -10.44 -3.01 0.83
C ILE A 157 -11.52 -4.00 0.35
N ARG A 158 -11.57 -5.18 0.97
CA ARG A 158 -12.45 -6.30 0.63
C ARG A 158 -13.69 -6.38 1.52
#